data_AF-Q9Y4N6-F1
#
_entry.id   AF-Q9Y4N6-F1
#
_cell.length_a   1.000
_cell.length_b   1.000
_cell.length_c   1.000
_cell.angle_alpha   90.00
_cell.angle_beta   90.00
_cell.angle_gamma   90.00
#
_symmetry.space_group_name_H-M   'P 1'
#
loop_
_entity.id
_entity.type
_entity.pdbx_description
1 polymer ?
#
loop_
_entity_poly.entity_id
_entity_poly.type
_entity_poly.pdbx_seq_one_letter_code
_entity_poly.pdbx_strand_id
1 'polypeptide(L)'
;NNESERCKLKLQQKTMSLWSWVNQPSELSKFTNPLFEANNLVIWPSVAPQSLPLWEGIFLRWNRSSKYLDEAYEEMVNIIEYNKELQAKVNILRRQLAELETEDGMQESP
;
A
#
# COMPACT_ATOMS: atom_id res chain seq x y z
N ASN A 1 -33.63 11.52 3.08
CA ASN A 1 -32.31 10.85 3.05
C ASN A 1 -31.23 11.86 2.64
N ASN A 2 -30.77 12.71 3.55
CA ASN A 2 -29.83 13.81 3.27
C ASN A 2 -29.07 14.23 4.54
N GLU A 3 -28.12 15.16 4.44
CA GLU A 3 -27.31 15.60 5.60
C GLU A 3 -28.15 16.27 6.69
N SER A 4 -29.13 17.09 6.32
CA SER A 4 -30.03 17.74 7.29
C SER A 4 -30.74 16.70 8.18
N GLU A 5 -31.25 15.62 7.60
CA GLU A 5 -31.85 14.53 8.37
C GLU A 5 -30.83 13.79 9.24
N ARG A 6 -29.61 13.54 8.74
CA ARG A 6 -28.53 12.92 9.51
C ARG A 6 -28.18 13.75 10.76
N CYS A 7 -28.15 15.07 10.65
CA CYS A 7 -27.98 15.98 11.78
C CYS A 7 -29.17 15.93 12.75
N LYS A 8 -30.41 16.01 12.25
CA LYS A 8 -31.62 15.94 13.09
C LYS A 8 -31.68 14.63 13.90
N LEU A 9 -31.27 13.52 13.29
CA LEU A 9 -31.20 12.21 13.92
C LEU A 9 -29.98 12.04 14.84
N LYS A 10 -29.05 13.00 14.86
CA LYS A 10 -27.83 12.99 15.68
C LYS A 10 -26.95 11.76 15.43
N LEU A 11 -26.78 11.37 14.16
CA LEU A 11 -26.04 10.15 13.81
C LEU A 11 -24.60 10.15 14.33
N GLN A 12 -23.91 11.29 14.30
CA GLN A 12 -22.53 11.38 14.80
C GLN A 12 -22.40 11.02 16.29
N GLN A 13 -23.44 11.29 17.09
CA GLN A 13 -23.45 10.99 18.52
C GLN A 13 -24.05 9.61 18.82
N LYS A 14 -24.95 9.13 17.97
CA LYS A 14 -25.70 7.88 18.20
C LYS A 14 -25.14 6.67 17.47
N THR A 15 -24.26 6.87 16.51
CA THR A 15 -23.70 5.82 15.66
C THR A 15 -22.21 6.02 15.47
N MET A 16 -21.51 4.96 15.13
CA MET A 16 -20.08 5.02 14.81
C MET A 16 -19.89 5.25 13.31
N SER A 17 -18.96 6.13 12.96
CA SER A 17 -18.55 6.29 11.57
C SER A 17 -17.80 5.05 11.09
N LEU A 18 -18.07 4.60 9.86
CA LEU A 18 -17.30 3.54 9.22
C LEU A 18 -15.79 3.90 9.20
N TRP A 19 -15.47 5.16 8.95
CA TRP A 19 -14.09 5.65 8.89
C TRP A 19 -13.37 5.57 10.25
N SER A 20 -14.11 5.64 11.36
CA SER A 20 -13.53 5.44 12.70
C SER A 20 -13.04 4.01 12.91
N TRP A 21 -13.57 3.04 12.17
CA TRP A 21 -13.12 1.65 12.18
C TRP A 21 -12.06 1.38 11.11
N VAL A 22 -12.31 1.78 9.86
CA VAL A 22 -11.37 1.58 8.73
C VAL A 22 -10.00 2.20 8.99
N ASN A 23 -9.96 3.38 9.62
CA ASN A 23 -8.70 4.08 9.90
C ASN A 23 -8.01 3.64 11.20
N GLN A 24 -8.51 2.61 11.89
CA GLN A 24 -7.81 2.06 13.05
C GLN A 24 -6.51 1.41 12.58
N PRO A 25 -5.36 1.60 13.26
CA PRO A 25 -4.09 1.04 12.81
C PRO A 25 -4.10 -0.48 12.55
N SER A 26 -4.89 -1.23 13.33
CA SER A 26 -5.04 -2.69 13.17
C SER A 26 -5.81 -3.11 11.92
N GLU A 27 -6.68 -2.24 11.40
CA GLU A 27 -7.51 -2.50 10.22
C GLU A 27 -6.95 -1.83 8.97
N LEU A 28 -6.35 -0.65 9.12
CA LEU A 28 -5.83 0.17 8.03
C LEU A 28 -4.80 -0.58 7.17
N SER A 29 -3.98 -1.43 7.79
CA SER A 29 -3.01 -2.28 7.07
C SER A 29 -3.67 -3.21 6.05
N LYS A 30 -4.91 -3.66 6.29
CA LYS A 30 -5.68 -4.52 5.39
C LYS A 30 -6.24 -3.76 4.18
N PHE A 31 -6.40 -2.43 4.30
CA PHE A 31 -7.00 -1.58 3.27
C PHE A 31 -5.96 -0.73 2.52
N THR A 32 -4.69 -0.80 2.92
CA THR A 32 -3.61 -0.04 2.29
C THR A 32 -3.03 -0.84 1.13
N ASN A 33 -2.92 -0.21 -0.05
CA ASN A 33 -2.25 -0.81 -1.19
C ASN A 33 -0.72 -0.75 -0.98
N PRO A 34 0.00 -1.89 -0.85
CA PRO A 34 1.44 -1.90 -0.62
C PRO A 34 2.26 -1.42 -1.82
N LEU A 35 1.66 -1.36 -3.01
CA LEU A 35 2.25 -0.84 -4.25
C LEU A 35 1.91 0.63 -4.52
N PHE A 36 1.23 1.31 -3.58
CA PHE A 36 0.84 2.69 -3.79
C PHE A 36 2.07 3.61 -3.81
N GLU A 37 2.21 4.35 -4.91
CA GLU A 37 3.11 5.47 -5.04
C GLU A 37 2.31 6.71 -5.45
N ALA A 38 2.63 7.86 -4.86
CA ALA A 38 1.92 9.10 -5.14
C ALA A 38 2.13 9.52 -6.61
N ASN A 39 1.04 9.54 -7.38
CA ASN A 39 1.06 9.96 -8.76
C ASN A 39 0.36 11.31 -8.91
N ASN A 40 1.13 12.34 -9.30
CA ASN A 40 0.63 13.70 -9.50
C ASN A 40 0.10 13.97 -10.92
N LEU A 41 0.15 12.97 -11.81
CA LEU A 41 -0.32 13.08 -13.19
C LEU A 41 -1.82 12.77 -13.30
N VAL A 42 -2.43 13.28 -14.36
CA VAL A 42 -3.82 12.96 -14.70
C VAL A 42 -3.94 11.47 -15.08
N ILE A 43 -4.89 10.77 -14.47
CA ILE A 43 -5.22 9.38 -14.80
C ILE A 43 -6.20 9.38 -15.98
N TRP A 44 -5.85 8.69 -17.06
CA TRP A 44 -6.65 8.55 -18.27
C TRP A 44 -7.08 7.09 -18.48
N PRO A 45 -8.21 6.64 -17.89
CA PRO A 45 -8.65 5.27 -18.04
C PRO A 45 -9.21 5.02 -19.45
N SER A 46 -9.02 3.80 -19.95
CA SER A 46 -9.67 3.34 -21.17
C SER A 46 -11.12 2.93 -20.90
N VAL A 47 -12.02 3.27 -21.82
CA VAL A 47 -13.43 2.84 -21.80
C VAL A 47 -13.72 1.75 -22.84
N ALA A 48 -12.69 1.22 -23.48
CA ALA A 48 -12.84 0.15 -24.45
C ALA A 48 -13.33 -1.15 -23.74
N PRO A 49 -14.26 -1.92 -24.32
CA PRO A 49 -14.79 -3.12 -23.66
C PRO A 49 -13.71 -4.12 -23.23
N GLN A 50 -12.65 -4.28 -24.03
CA GLN A 50 -11.52 -5.17 -23.73
C GLN A 50 -10.68 -4.73 -22.52
N SER A 51 -10.75 -3.46 -22.12
CA SER A 51 -10.05 -2.96 -20.93
C SER A 51 -10.90 -3.00 -19.66
N LEU A 52 -12.16 -3.45 -19.74
CA LEU A 52 -13.10 -3.50 -18.63
C LEU A 52 -13.34 -4.97 -18.21
N PRO A 53 -12.52 -5.53 -17.32
CA PRO A 53 -12.72 -6.89 -16.82
C PRO A 53 -13.93 -6.97 -15.89
N LEU A 54 -14.52 -8.16 -15.77
CA LEU A 54 -15.48 -8.46 -14.71
C LEU A 54 -14.79 -8.34 -13.35
N TRP A 55 -15.41 -7.64 -12.41
CA TRP A 55 -14.92 -7.58 -11.03
C TRP A 55 -15.29 -8.85 -10.26
N GLU A 56 -14.54 -9.93 -10.51
CA GLU A 56 -14.84 -11.26 -9.96
C GLU A 56 -14.90 -11.28 -8.43
N GLY A 57 -14.01 -10.55 -7.76
CA GLY A 57 -13.97 -10.46 -6.29
C GLY A 57 -15.22 -9.85 -5.64
N ILE A 58 -16.10 -9.22 -6.42
CA ILE A 58 -17.40 -8.73 -5.94
C ILE A 58 -18.52 -9.60 -6.49
N PHE A 59 -18.57 -9.80 -7.80
CA PHE A 59 -19.69 -10.47 -8.46
C PHE A 59 -19.68 -12.00 -8.34
N LEU A 60 -18.50 -12.61 -8.18
CA LEU A 60 -18.33 -14.06 -8.09
C LEU A 60 -17.88 -14.54 -6.70
N ARG A 61 -17.80 -13.66 -5.71
CA ARG A 61 -17.24 -13.94 -4.38
C ARG A 61 -17.86 -15.14 -3.64
N TRP A 62 -19.11 -15.48 -3.94
CA TRP A 62 -19.82 -16.61 -3.33
C TRP A 62 -19.65 -17.92 -4.12
N ASN A 63 -19.24 -17.83 -5.38
CA ASN A 63 -19.13 -18.95 -6.31
C ASN A 63 -17.67 -19.37 -6.53
N ARG A 64 -16.72 -18.44 -6.35
CA ARG A 64 -15.28 -18.66 -6.50
C ARG A 64 -14.57 -18.29 -5.21
N SER A 65 -13.66 -19.16 -4.77
CA SER A 65 -12.78 -18.89 -3.64
C SER A 65 -11.73 -17.84 -4.01
N SER A 66 -11.44 -16.92 -3.09
CA SER A 66 -10.36 -15.94 -3.21
C SER A 66 -8.98 -16.51 -2.89
N LYS A 67 -8.88 -17.77 -2.45
CA LYS A 67 -7.66 -18.37 -1.90
C LYS A 67 -6.38 -18.05 -2.70
N TYR A 68 -6.40 -18.24 -4.01
CA TYR A 68 -5.22 -17.98 -4.85
C TYR A 68 -4.86 -16.50 -4.96
N LEU A 69 -5.86 -15.60 -4.93
CA LEU A 69 -5.62 -14.15 -4.89
C LEU A 69 -5.05 -13.74 -3.55
N ASP A 70 -5.54 -14.33 -2.46
CA ASP A 70 -5.05 -14.07 -1.11
C ASP A 70 -3.60 -14.56 -0.96
N GLU A 71 -3.28 -15.78 -1.41
CA GLU A 71 -1.91 -16.33 -1.44
C GLU A 71 -0.96 -15.47 -2.29
N ALA A 72 -1.41 -15.03 -3.46
CA ALA A 72 -0.60 -14.15 -4.31
C ALA A 72 -0.37 -12.78 -3.68
N TYR A 73 -1.36 -12.25 -2.95
CA TYR A 73 -1.23 -11.00 -2.22
C TYR A 73 -0.24 -11.12 -1.06
N GLU A 74 -0.30 -12.20 -0.29
CA GLU A 74 0.66 -12.49 0.79
C GLU A 74 2.09 -12.57 0.25
N GLU A 75 2.30 -13.29 -0.85
CA GLU A 75 3.63 -13.41 -1.45
C GLU A 75 4.13 -12.06 -1.99
N MET A 76 3.25 -11.27 -2.60
CA MET A 76 3.58 -9.90 -3.03
C MET A 76 4.05 -9.04 -1.85
N VAL A 77 3.37 -9.11 -0.70
CA VAL A 77 3.76 -8.37 0.51
C VAL A 77 5.13 -8.85 0.99
N ASN A 78 5.36 -10.16 1.08
CA ASN A 78 6.66 -10.73 1.48
C ASN A 78 7.81 -10.22 0.59
N ILE A 79 7.61 -10.22 -0.73
CA ILE A 79 8.60 -9.74 -1.69
C ILE A 79 8.90 -8.25 -1.49
N ILE A 80 7.87 -7.42 -1.27
CA ILE A 80 8.04 -5.98 -1.03
C ILE A 80 8.84 -5.73 0.25
N GLU A 81 8.53 -6.45 1.33
CA GLU A 81 9.24 -6.33 2.61
C GLU A 81 10.70 -6.76 2.48
N TYR A 82 10.95 -7.93 1.87
CA TYR A 82 12.30 -8.43 1.64
C TYR A 82 13.14 -7.47 0.79
N ASN A 83 12.56 -6.89 -0.26
CA ASN A 83 13.24 -5.90 -1.08
C ASN A 83 13.61 -4.64 -0.28
N LYS A 84 12.73 -4.16 0.61
CA LYS A 84 13.03 -3.02 1.49
C LYS A 84 14.21 -3.33 2.41
N GLU A 85 14.28 -4.53 2.98
CA GLU A 85 15.40 -4.95 3.81
C GLU A 85 16.72 -5.00 3.03
N LEU A 86 16.70 -5.58 1.83
CA LEU A 86 17.88 -5.63 0.95
C LEU A 86 18.36 -4.23 0.56
N GLN A 87 17.44 -3.32 0.22
CA GLN A 87 17.78 -1.92 -0.07
C GLN A 87 18.43 -1.24 1.14
N ALA A 88 17.92 -1.47 2.35
CA ALA A 88 18.52 -0.94 3.57
C ALA A 88 19.96 -1.47 3.77
N LYS A 89 20.18 -2.78 3.58
CA LYS A 89 21.52 -3.39 3.65
C LYS A 89 22.48 -2.81 2.62
N VAL A 90 22.03 -2.66 1.37
CA VAL A 90 22.83 -2.03 0.30
C VAL A 90 23.22 -0.60 0.67
N ASN A 91 22.28 0.18 1.22
CA ASN A 91 22.56 1.56 1.64
C ASN A 91 23.58 1.64 2.77
N ILE A 92 23.56 0.70 3.72
CA ILE A 92 24.56 0.61 4.79
C ILE A 92 25.94 0.29 4.21
N LEU A 93 26.02 -0.75 3.37
CA LEU A 93 27.29 -1.18 2.77
C LEU A 93 27.91 -0.07 1.90
N ARG A 94 27.09 0.69 1.17
CA ARG A 94 27.54 1.85 0.39
C ARG A 94 28.13 2.96 1.26
N ARG A 95 27.55 3.21 2.44
CA ARG A 95 28.10 4.18 3.40
C ARG A 95 29.43 3.72 3.96
N GLN A 96 29.52 2.45 4.36
CA GLN A 96 30.77 1.87 4.86
C GLN A 96 31.89 1.88 3.83
N LEU A 97 31.58 1.58 2.55
CA LEU A 97 32.57 1.64 1.47
C LEU A 97 33.08 3.07 1.28
N ALA A 98 32.19 4.07 1.28
CA ALA A 98 32.57 5.47 1.15
C ALA A 98 33.45 5.96 2.32
N GLU A 99 33.18 5.51 3.54
CA GLU A 99 34.02 5.81 4.71
C GLU A 99 35.43 5.23 4.55
N LEU A 100 35.55 3.96 4.15
CA LEU A 100 36.85 3.30 3.94
C LEU A 100 37.66 3.93 2.80
N GLU A 101 37.03 4.29 1.68
CA GLU A 101 37.69 4.98 0.57
C GLU A 101 38.24 6.37 0.98
N THR A 102 37.57 7.06 1.91
CA THR A 102 38.07 8.36 2.43
C THR A 102 39.24 8.21 3.41
N GLU A 103 39.30 7.12 4.18
CA GLU A 103 40.41 6.85 5.09
C GLU A 103 41.70 6.45 4.34
N ASP A 104 41.56 5.65 3.27
CA ASP A 104 42.68 5.21 2.44
C ASP A 104 43.33 6.40 1.69
N GLY A 105 42.51 7.33 1.17
CA GLY A 105 43.00 8.56 0.53
C GLY A 105 43.70 9.56 1.47
N MET A 106 43.40 9.52 2.78
CA MET A 106 44.14 10.31 3.79
C MET A 106 45.49 9.69 4.16
N GLN A 107 45.69 8.38 3.97
CA GLN A 107 46.96 7.70 4.26
C GLN A 107 47.98 7.82 3.12
N GLU A 108 47.54 8.07 1.87
CA GLU A 108 48.44 8.27 0.72
C GLU A 108 48.92 9.72 0.50
N SER A 109 48.52 10.68 1.35
CA SER A 109 49.00 12.08 1.30
C SER A 109 50.21 12.28 2.22
N PRO A 110 51.39 12.71 1.72
CA PRO A 110 52.64 12.81 2.49
C PRO A 110 52.71 14.03 3.43
#